data_AF-A0A354PIQ2-F1
#
_entry.id   AF-A0A354PIQ2-F1
#
_cell.length_a   1.000
_cell.length_b   1.000
_cell.length_c   1.000
_cell.angle_alpha   90.00
_cell.angle_beta   90.00
_cell.angle_gamma   90.00
#
_symmetry.space_group_name_H-M   'P 1'
#
loop_
_entity.id
_entity.type
_entity.pdbx_description
1 polymer ?
#
loop_
_entity_poly.entity_id
_entity_poly.type
_entity_poly.pdbx_seq_one_letter_code
_entity_poly.pdbx_strand_id
1 'polypeptide(L)'
;MFNSTSLPALEQTAIFTQRRHELLAGNLANLDTPDYRAKDLQVSQFQAALADSIDAARNPSPGYALPKLTTPSSPQGLPMATSRPLQKSGNGDFATLAKVLSPGDRDDFALGPRQAMEPIVLHDGSDVSLESQVTKIAKNQSMHNLAIATMRSQFGLLRAAITERA
;
A
#
# COMPACT_ATOMS: atom_id res chain seq x y z
N MET A 1 -3.68 18.78 19.24
CA MET A 1 -3.85 18.25 17.87
C MET A 1 -2.69 17.32 17.53
N PHE A 2 -2.56 16.18 18.22
CA PHE A 2 -1.50 15.19 17.95
C PHE A 2 -2.18 13.86 17.67
N ASN A 3 -2.25 13.47 16.39
CA ASN A 3 -2.94 12.25 15.97
C ASN A 3 -1.98 11.06 16.17
N SER A 4 -2.36 10.11 17.01
CA SER A 4 -1.69 8.83 17.33
C SER A 4 -1.48 7.88 16.13
N THR A 5 -1.71 8.37 14.92
CA THR A 5 -1.82 7.62 13.66
C THR A 5 -0.63 7.80 12.71
N SER A 6 0.29 8.70 13.03
CA SER A 6 1.43 9.05 12.17
C SER A 6 2.60 8.07 12.26
N LEU A 7 2.76 7.36 13.39
CA LEU A 7 3.86 6.41 13.57
C LEU A 7 3.83 5.25 12.55
N PRO A 8 2.71 4.51 12.38
CA PRO A 8 2.66 3.45 11.39
C PRO A 8 2.81 3.96 9.96
N ALA A 9 2.33 5.18 9.65
CA ALA A 9 2.52 5.80 8.35
C ALA A 9 4.00 6.11 8.05
N LEU A 10 4.73 6.64 9.03
CA LEU A 10 6.14 6.94 8.89
C LEU A 10 6.97 5.65 8.80
N GLU A 11 6.63 4.62 9.57
CA GLU A 11 7.25 3.30 9.45
C GLU A 11 7.09 2.74 8.04
N GLN A 12 5.87 2.74 7.48
CA GLN A 12 5.64 2.31 6.10
C GLN A 12 6.46 3.13 5.09
N THR A 13 6.61 4.43 5.31
CA THR A 13 7.45 5.29 4.46
C THR A 13 8.93 4.91 4.55
N ALA A 14 9.44 4.61 5.75
CA ALA A 14 10.82 4.16 5.92
C ALA A 14 11.07 2.80 5.26
N ILE A 15 10.13 1.86 5.39
CA ILE A 15 10.21 0.55 4.72
C ILE A 15 10.15 0.74 3.19
N PHE A 16 9.26 1.60 2.69
CA PHE A 16 9.12 1.87 1.26
C PHE A 16 10.41 2.42 0.68
N THR A 17 10.98 3.42 1.34
CA THR A 17 12.24 4.03 0.90
C THR A 17 13.40 3.03 0.97
N GLN A 18 13.45 2.16 1.98
CA GLN A 18 14.46 1.10 2.03
C GLN A 18 14.32 0.12 0.86
N ARG A 19 13.11 -0.40 0.61
CA ARG A 19 12.83 -1.32 -0.51
C ARG A 19 13.17 -0.70 -1.85
N ARG A 20 12.79 0.56 -2.05
CA ARG A 20 13.12 1.30 -3.28
C ARG A 20 14.63 1.44 -3.45
N HIS A 21 15.37 1.69 -2.36
CA HIS A 21 16.84 1.80 -2.43
C HIS A 21 17.49 0.50 -2.89
N GLU A 22 17.03 -0.66 -2.40
CA GLU A 22 17.50 -1.98 -2.85
C GLU A 22 17.30 -2.17 -4.36
N LEU A 23 16.14 -1.78 -4.90
CA LEU A 23 15.86 -1.88 -6.34
C LEU A 23 16.72 -0.91 -7.17
N LEU A 24 16.87 0.34 -6.73
CA LEU A 24 17.70 1.33 -7.45
C LEU A 24 19.17 0.90 -7.47
N ALA A 25 19.68 0.37 -6.36
CA ALA A 25 21.03 -0.19 -6.29
C ALA A 25 21.19 -1.42 -7.21
N GLY A 26 20.19 -2.30 -7.22
CA GLY A 26 20.14 -3.44 -8.14
C GLY A 26 20.13 -3.01 -9.62
N ASN A 27 19.36 -1.98 -9.96
CA ASN A 27 19.34 -1.43 -11.31
C ASN A 27 20.70 -0.85 -11.71
N LEU A 28 21.37 -0.13 -10.79
CA LEU A 28 22.68 0.44 -11.03
C LEU A 28 23.74 -0.65 -11.27
N ALA A 29 23.72 -1.72 -10.49
CA ALA A 29 24.65 -2.83 -10.63
C ALA A 29 24.48 -3.60 -11.96
N ASN A 30 23.26 -3.61 -12.51
CA ASN A 30 22.95 -4.31 -13.75
C ASN A 30 22.77 -3.37 -14.96
N LEU A 31 23.13 -2.08 -14.82
CA LEU A 31 22.91 -1.07 -15.86
C LEU A 31 23.61 -1.42 -17.18
N ASP A 32 24.81 -2.00 -17.09
CA ASP A 32 25.62 -2.42 -18.24
C ASP A 32 25.34 -3.88 -18.67
N THR A 33 24.36 -4.55 -18.07
CA THR A 33 24.03 -5.94 -18.41
C THR A 33 23.07 -5.97 -19.61
N PRO A 34 23.42 -6.66 -20.72
CA PRO A 34 22.53 -6.80 -21.87
C PRO A 34 21.18 -7.41 -21.48
N ASP A 35 20.11 -6.98 -22.15
CA ASP A 35 18.72 -7.43 -21.92
C ASP A 35 18.15 -7.18 -20.50
N TYR A 36 18.87 -6.46 -19.63
CA TYR A 36 18.39 -6.16 -18.29
C TYR A 36 17.23 -5.15 -18.30
N ARG A 37 16.17 -5.45 -17.52
CA ARG A 37 15.02 -4.56 -17.34
C ARG A 37 14.99 -4.03 -15.93
N ALA A 38 15.10 -2.72 -15.80
CA ALA A 38 15.04 -2.05 -14.52
C ALA A 38 13.67 -2.22 -13.85
N LYS A 39 13.71 -2.33 -12.52
CA LYS A 39 12.52 -2.43 -11.67
C LYS A 39 12.43 -1.22 -10.76
N ASP A 40 11.23 -0.76 -10.47
CA ASP A 40 11.01 0.33 -9.54
C ASP A 40 9.71 0.12 -8.75
N LEU A 41 9.53 0.88 -7.68
CA LEU A 41 8.28 0.96 -6.94
C LEU A 41 7.41 2.10 -7.47
N GLN A 42 6.08 1.94 -7.42
CA GLN A 42 5.16 3.00 -7.81
C GLN A 42 4.97 4.00 -6.66
N VAL A 43 5.63 5.16 -6.75
CA VAL A 43 5.53 6.21 -5.71
C VAL A 43 4.12 6.74 -5.57
N SER A 44 3.43 7.01 -6.69
CA SER A 44 2.07 7.57 -6.68
C SER A 44 1.07 6.59 -6.05
N GLN A 45 1.15 5.31 -6.40
CA GLN A 45 0.30 4.27 -5.81
C GLN A 45 0.57 4.12 -4.31
N PHE A 46 1.84 4.14 -3.90
CA PHE A 46 2.19 4.10 -2.48
C PHE A 46 1.63 5.32 -1.73
N GLN A 47 1.78 6.52 -2.29
CA GLN A 47 1.26 7.75 -1.68
C GLN A 47 -0.27 7.73 -1.57
N ALA A 48 -0.98 7.28 -2.61
CA ALA A 48 -2.43 7.14 -2.60
C ALA A 48 -2.87 6.13 -1.53
N ALA A 49 -2.29 4.92 -1.54
CA ALA A 49 -2.60 3.89 -0.56
C ALA A 49 -2.27 4.31 0.89
N LEU A 50 -1.21 5.10 1.08
CA LEU A 50 -0.85 5.67 2.38
C LEU A 50 -1.81 6.77 2.83
N ALA A 51 -2.28 7.62 1.91
CA ALA A 51 -3.27 8.64 2.22
C ALA A 51 -4.60 7.99 2.65
N ASP A 52 -5.05 6.98 1.89
CA ASP A 52 -6.26 6.22 2.21
C ASP A 52 -6.17 5.53 3.57
N SER A 53 -5.00 4.96 3.92
CA SER A 53 -4.82 4.30 5.22
C SER A 53 -4.79 5.30 6.38
N ILE A 54 -4.20 6.49 6.19
CA ILE A 54 -4.22 7.58 7.18
C ILE A 54 -5.66 8.07 7.40
N ASP A 55 -6.44 8.24 6.34
CA ASP A 55 -7.82 8.71 6.43
C ASP A 55 -8.75 7.66 7.06
N ALA A 56 -8.57 6.38 6.71
CA ALA A 56 -9.27 5.27 7.36
C ALA A 56 -8.96 5.20 8.85
N ALA A 57 -7.70 5.44 9.24
CA ALA A 57 -7.29 5.42 10.64
C ALA A 57 -7.67 6.69 11.41
N ARG A 58 -7.99 7.79 10.72
CA ARG A 58 -8.62 9.00 11.31
C ARG A 58 -10.11 8.82 11.53
N ASN A 59 -10.79 8.15 10.60
CA ASN A 59 -12.22 7.88 10.62
C ASN A 59 -12.49 6.38 10.73
N PRO A 60 -12.16 5.73 11.86
CA PRO A 60 -12.52 4.33 12.05
C PRO A 60 -14.05 4.24 11.99
N SER A 61 -14.58 3.64 10.92
CA SER A 61 -16.03 3.44 10.79
C SER A 61 -16.53 2.66 12.00
N PRO A 62 -17.54 3.15 12.74
CA PRO A 62 -18.19 2.37 13.78
C PRO A 62 -18.83 1.14 13.13
N GLY A 63 -18.29 -0.04 13.45
CA GLY A 63 -18.81 -1.38 13.24
C GLY A 63 -19.81 -1.62 12.09
N TYR A 64 -19.39 -2.42 11.10
CA TYR A 64 -20.25 -3.26 10.26
C TYR A 64 -21.67 -2.73 10.01
N ALA A 65 -21.80 -1.73 9.13
CA ALA A 65 -23.09 -1.52 8.47
C ALA A 65 -23.33 -2.72 7.53
N LEU A 66 -24.09 -3.70 8.01
CA LEU A 66 -24.54 -4.84 7.22
C LEU A 66 -25.06 -4.33 5.87
N PRO A 67 -24.74 -4.99 4.74
CA PRO A 67 -25.43 -4.73 3.50
C PRO A 67 -26.91 -4.95 3.77
N LYS A 68 -27.72 -3.91 3.59
CA LYS A 68 -29.18 -4.03 3.62
C LYS A 68 -29.51 -5.02 2.52
N LEU A 69 -29.85 -6.25 2.90
CA LEU A 69 -30.30 -7.27 1.98
C LEU A 69 -31.58 -6.73 1.35
N THR A 70 -31.46 -6.12 0.18
CA THR A 70 -32.62 -5.70 -0.59
C THR A 70 -33.36 -6.99 -0.89
N THR A 71 -34.49 -7.19 -0.22
CA THR A 71 -35.40 -8.29 -0.53
C THR A 71 -36.04 -7.95 -1.87
N PRO A 72 -35.80 -8.66 -2.97
CA PRO A 72 -36.70 -8.55 -4.11
C PRO A 72 -38.00 -9.27 -3.72
N SER A 73 -39.07 -8.51 -3.51
CA SER A 73 -40.42 -9.06 -3.42
C SER A 73 -40.77 -9.76 -4.75
N SER A 74 -41.19 -11.02 -4.64
CA SER A 74 -41.56 -11.98 -5.70
C SER A 74 -42.59 -11.45 -6.72
N PRO A 75 -42.74 -12.06 -7.92
CA PRO A 75 -43.53 -13.30 -8.02
C PRO A 75 -43.11 -14.31 -9.13
N GLN A 76 -43.28 -15.62 -8.83
CA GLN A 76 -43.99 -16.59 -9.67
C GLN A 76 -43.52 -16.84 -11.14
N GLY A 77 -43.01 -18.05 -11.42
CA GLY A 77 -43.03 -18.67 -12.76
C GLY A 77 -41.75 -19.41 -13.17
N LEU A 78 -41.80 -20.74 -13.26
CA LEU A 78 -40.91 -21.55 -14.13
C LEU A 78 -41.44 -21.45 -15.57
N PRO A 79 -40.59 -21.37 -16.61
CA PRO A 79 -40.13 -22.61 -17.26
C PRO A 79 -38.71 -22.58 -17.88
N MET A 80 -38.32 -23.78 -18.34
CA MET A 80 -37.01 -24.25 -18.80
C MET A 80 -36.44 -23.67 -20.11
N ALA A 81 -35.12 -23.84 -20.21
CA ALA A 81 -34.28 -24.11 -21.39
C ALA A 81 -34.07 -23.01 -22.45
N THR A 82 -32.85 -22.47 -22.50
CA THR A 82 -32.00 -22.48 -23.71
C THR A 82 -30.58 -22.02 -23.36
N SER A 83 -29.61 -22.63 -24.04
CA SER A 83 -28.18 -22.57 -23.83
C SER A 83 -27.59 -21.16 -24.00
N ARG A 84 -26.75 -20.72 -23.05
CA ARG A 84 -25.83 -19.60 -23.24
C ARG A 84 -24.52 -19.87 -22.50
N PRO A 85 -23.36 -19.60 -23.14
CA PRO A 85 -22.11 -20.24 -22.78
C PRO A 85 -21.58 -19.74 -21.44
N LEU A 86 -20.89 -20.66 -20.74
CA LEU A 86 -20.10 -20.41 -19.56
C LEU A 86 -19.11 -19.28 -19.84
N GLN A 87 -19.41 -18.09 -19.30
CA GLN A 87 -18.44 -17.00 -19.24
C GLN A 87 -17.42 -17.38 -18.18
N LYS A 88 -16.25 -17.79 -18.68
CA LYS A 88 -15.02 -18.00 -17.90
C LYS A 88 -14.59 -16.66 -17.30
N SER A 89 -15.15 -16.29 -16.16
CA SER A 89 -14.51 -15.32 -15.26
C SER A 89 -13.66 -16.11 -14.27
N GLY A 90 -12.52 -16.57 -14.77
CA GLY A 90 -11.42 -17.00 -13.92
C GLY A 90 -10.79 -15.74 -13.33
N ASN A 91 -11.08 -15.50 -12.07
CA ASN A 91 -10.18 -15.00 -11.05
C ASN A 91 -11.05 -14.89 -9.80
N GLY A 92 -10.99 -15.92 -8.97
CA GLY A 92 -11.78 -15.90 -7.75
C GLY A 92 -11.36 -14.72 -6.90
N ASP A 93 -12.37 -14.04 -6.41
CA ASP A 93 -12.27 -12.90 -5.52
C ASP A 93 -11.99 -13.44 -4.10
N PHE A 94 -11.01 -14.35 -3.97
CA PHE A 94 -10.68 -15.06 -2.73
C PHE A 94 -10.20 -14.07 -1.64
N ALA A 95 -9.68 -12.91 -2.06
CA ALA A 95 -9.30 -11.81 -1.19
C ALA A 95 -10.49 -11.22 -0.43
N THR A 96 -11.71 -11.31 -0.97
CA THR A 96 -12.92 -10.76 -0.35
C THR A 96 -13.43 -11.64 0.79
N LEU A 97 -13.22 -12.97 0.72
CA LEU A 97 -13.61 -13.92 1.75
C LEU A 97 -12.62 -13.96 2.92
N ALA A 98 -11.33 -13.71 2.68
CA ALA A 98 -10.31 -13.60 3.72
C ALA A 98 -10.51 -12.36 4.63
N LYS A 99 -11.25 -11.34 4.16
CA LYS A 99 -11.56 -10.13 4.91
C LYS A 99 -12.66 -10.33 5.97
N VAL A 100 -13.39 -11.44 5.94
CA VAL A 100 -14.54 -11.71 6.83
C VAL A 100 -14.12 -12.39 8.15
N LEU A 101 -12.89 -12.90 8.28
CA LEU A 101 -12.53 -13.78 9.41
C LEU A 101 -11.19 -13.47 10.13
N SER A 102 -10.71 -12.23 10.11
CA SER A 102 -9.48 -11.87 10.86
C SER A 102 -9.75 -10.88 12.01
N PRO A 103 -9.32 -11.20 13.24
CA PRO A 103 -9.40 -10.30 14.37
C PRO A 103 -8.24 -9.30 14.34
N GLY A 104 -8.53 -8.03 14.07
CA GLY A 104 -7.64 -6.91 14.35
C GLY A 104 -7.48 -5.93 13.19
N ASP A 105 -8.08 -4.74 13.35
CA ASP A 105 -8.06 -3.60 12.42
C ASP A 105 -6.64 -3.06 12.06
N ARG A 106 -5.56 -3.68 12.59
CA ARG A 106 -4.16 -3.28 12.37
C ARG A 106 -3.57 -3.82 11.07
N ASP A 107 -4.00 -5.00 10.64
CA ASP A 107 -3.51 -5.59 9.39
C ASP A 107 -4.03 -4.80 8.17
N ASP A 108 -5.24 -4.24 8.25
CA ASP A 108 -5.84 -3.43 7.18
C ASP A 108 -5.04 -2.17 6.82
N PHE A 109 -4.46 -1.46 7.81
CA PHE A 109 -3.66 -0.26 7.55
C PHE A 109 -2.43 -0.57 6.68
N ALA A 110 -1.82 -1.72 6.91
CA ALA A 110 -0.58 -2.10 6.26
C ALA A 110 -0.81 -2.76 4.89
N LEU A 111 -1.98 -3.36 4.63
CA LEU A 111 -2.26 -4.09 3.39
C LEU A 111 -2.15 -3.21 2.13
N GLY A 112 -2.72 -2.01 2.13
CA GLY A 112 -2.68 -1.11 0.98
C GLY A 112 -1.24 -0.67 0.63
N PRO A 113 -0.52 0.00 1.55
CA PRO A 113 0.86 0.41 1.31
C PRO A 113 1.80 -0.75 0.97
N ARG A 114 1.61 -1.94 1.58
CA ARG A 114 2.40 -3.13 1.25
C ARG A 114 2.16 -3.62 -0.17
N GLN A 115 0.93 -3.61 -0.67
CA GLN A 115 0.64 -3.95 -2.07
C GLN A 115 1.31 -2.97 -3.04
N ALA A 116 1.42 -1.69 -2.67
CA ALA A 116 2.11 -0.69 -3.48
C ALA A 116 3.66 -0.81 -3.45
N MET A 117 4.21 -1.66 -2.57
CA MET A 117 5.64 -1.99 -2.54
C MET A 117 6.01 -3.12 -3.49
N GLU A 118 5.05 -3.66 -4.25
CA GLU A 118 5.36 -4.64 -5.28
C GLU A 118 6.19 -4.00 -6.41
N PRO A 119 7.35 -4.58 -6.76
CA PRO A 119 8.20 -4.04 -7.80
C PRO A 119 7.54 -4.20 -9.16
N ILE A 120 7.46 -3.10 -9.90
CA ILE A 120 7.06 -3.11 -11.30
C ILE A 120 8.29 -3.12 -12.20
N VAL A 121 8.24 -3.93 -13.25
CA VAL A 121 9.20 -3.85 -14.35
C VAL A 121 8.84 -2.62 -15.18
N LEU A 122 9.83 -1.79 -15.51
CA LEU A 122 9.64 -0.67 -16.43
C LEU A 122 9.58 -1.22 -17.86
N HIS A 123 8.52 -0.86 -18.59
CA HIS A 123 8.23 -1.37 -19.94
C HIS A 123 8.32 -0.28 -21.02
N ASP A 124 8.42 0.99 -20.62
CA ASP A 124 8.79 2.05 -21.54
C ASP A 124 10.27 1.80 -21.90
N GLY A 125 10.60 1.67 -23.17
CA GLY A 125 11.97 1.42 -23.64
C GLY A 125 12.92 2.61 -23.42
N SER A 126 12.79 3.30 -22.29
CA SER A 126 13.70 4.32 -21.82
C SER A 126 14.94 3.65 -21.25
N ASP A 127 16.09 3.88 -21.91
CA ASP A 127 17.36 3.51 -21.33
C ASP A 127 17.52 4.22 -20.00
N VAL A 128 17.65 3.42 -18.95
CA VAL A 128 17.85 3.92 -17.61
C VAL A 128 19.24 4.53 -17.53
N SER A 129 19.32 5.86 -17.51
CA SER A 129 20.58 6.57 -17.33
C SER A 129 21.05 6.50 -15.87
N LEU A 130 22.37 6.33 -15.68
CA LEU A 130 23.06 6.41 -14.39
C LEU A 130 22.68 7.68 -13.62
N GLU A 131 22.66 8.83 -14.30
CA GLU A 131 22.33 10.12 -13.70
C GLU A 131 20.91 10.13 -13.13
N SER A 132 19.95 9.57 -13.88
CA SER A 132 18.56 9.43 -13.43
C SER A 132 18.47 8.53 -12.19
N GLN A 133 19.21 7.41 -12.18
CA GLN A 133 19.24 6.50 -11.04
C GLN A 133 19.85 7.14 -9.79
N VAL A 134 20.98 7.85 -9.92
CA VAL A 134 21.59 8.59 -8.81
C VAL A 134 20.64 9.67 -8.28
N THR A 135 19.94 10.38 -9.15
CA THR A 135 18.92 11.37 -8.75
C THR A 135 17.77 10.73 -7.97
N LYS A 136 17.29 9.57 -8.43
CA LYS A 136 16.25 8.80 -7.73
C LYS A 136 16.74 8.31 -6.36
N ILE A 137 17.99 7.85 -6.26
CA ILE A 137 18.61 7.43 -4.99
C ILE A 137 18.67 8.61 -4.02
N ALA A 138 19.16 9.77 -4.46
CA ALA A 138 19.27 10.96 -3.63
C ALA A 138 17.89 11.44 -3.13
N LYS A 139 16.89 11.48 -4.02
CA LYS A 139 15.50 11.82 -3.65
C LYS A 139 14.91 10.81 -2.66
N ASN A 140 15.20 9.52 -2.85
CA ASN A 140 14.71 8.49 -1.96
C ASN A 140 15.37 8.55 -0.57
N GLN A 141 16.67 8.82 -0.53
CA GLN A 141 17.42 9.01 0.71
C GLN A 141 16.94 10.24 1.50
N SER A 142 16.59 11.34 0.83
CA SER A 142 16.05 12.52 1.51
C SER A 142 14.68 12.22 2.15
N MET A 143 13.80 11.49 1.44
CA MET A 143 12.52 11.04 2.00
C MET A 143 12.71 10.10 3.19
N HIS A 144 13.67 9.18 3.11
CA HIS A 144 14.01 8.28 4.22
C HIS A 144 14.46 9.05 5.46
N ASN A 145 15.43 9.95 5.29
CA ASN A 145 15.96 10.76 6.39
C ASN A 145 14.87 11.61 7.06
N LEU A 146 13.99 12.22 6.25
CA LEU A 146 12.86 12.98 6.75
C LEU A 146 11.93 12.10 7.59
N ALA A 147 11.55 10.92 7.09
CA ALA A 147 10.66 10.01 7.82
C ALA A 147 11.25 9.61 9.19
N ILE A 148 12.54 9.25 9.23
CA ILE A 148 13.24 8.90 10.48
C ILE A 148 13.33 10.10 11.43
N ALA A 149 13.66 11.29 10.92
CA ALA A 149 13.73 12.51 11.73
C ALA A 149 12.37 12.83 12.38
N THR A 150 11.28 12.72 11.62
CA THR A 150 9.93 12.91 12.14
C THR A 150 9.57 11.83 13.16
N MET A 151 9.89 10.55 12.92
CA MET A 151 9.65 9.48 13.91
C MET A 151 10.36 9.77 15.23
N ARG A 152 11.64 10.16 15.17
CA ARG A 152 12.43 10.51 16.36
C ARG A 152 11.80 11.66 17.14
N SER A 153 11.37 12.72 16.45
CA SER A 153 10.67 13.84 17.07
C SER A 153 9.41 13.39 17.80
N GLN A 154 8.60 12.53 17.17
CA GLN A 154 7.36 12.03 17.76
C GLN A 154 7.59 11.13 18.98
N PHE A 155 8.60 10.26 18.94
CA PHE A 155 8.99 9.48 20.12
C PHE A 155 9.49 10.37 21.26
N GLY A 156 10.23 11.45 20.94
CA GLY A 156 10.65 12.45 21.93
C GLY A 156 9.46 13.07 22.64
N LEU A 157 8.42 13.47 21.89
CA LEU A 157 7.19 14.01 22.46
C LEU A 157 6.44 12.99 23.32
N LEU A 158 6.34 11.74 22.86
CA LEU A 158 5.69 10.65 23.63
C LEU A 158 6.44 10.40 24.95
N ARG A 159 7.78 10.34 24.91
CA ARG A 159 8.60 10.14 26.11
C ARG A 159 8.47 11.31 27.09
N ALA A 160 8.48 12.55 26.59
CA ALA A 160 8.28 13.74 27.42
C ALA A 160 6.93 13.69 28.14
N ALA A 161 5.83 13.44 27.42
CA ALA A 161 4.49 13.36 28.00
C ALA A 161 4.32 12.23 29.03
N ILE A 162 4.98 11.08 28.83
CA ILE A 162 4.97 9.99 29.81
C ILE A 162 5.76 10.37 31.07
N THR A 163 6.89 11.05 30.89
CA THR A 163 7.80 11.38 32.01
C THR A 163 7.25 12.53 32.85
N GLU A 164 6.58 13.52 32.25
CA GLU A 164 5.99 14.68 32.95
C GLU A 164 4.73 14.32 33.77
N ARG A 165 4.13 13.15 33.52
CA ARG A 165 2.98 12.62 34.29
C ARG A 165 3.38 11.71 35.46
N ALA A 166 4.66 11.34 35.60
CA ALA A 166 5.16 10.40 36.60
C ALA A 166 5.66 11.09 37.88
#